data_AF-A0A970G9A8-F1
#
_entry.id   AF-A0A970G9A8-F1
#
_cell.length_a   1.000
_cell.length_b   1.000
_cell.length_c   1.000
_cell.angle_alpha   90.00
_cell.angle_beta   90.00
_cell.angle_gamma   90.00
#
_symmetry.space_group_name_H-M   'P 1'
#
loop_
_entity.id
_entity.type
_entity.pdbx_description
1 polymer ?
#
loop_
_entity_poly.entity_id
_entity_poly.type
_entity_poly.pdbx_seq_one_letter_code
_entity_poly.pdbx_strand_id
1 'polypeptide(L)'
;MKIKGKRKMHRSIWQILWITLVISISSAGVSVAAWHDGTQIMGTVTTGSIKPLFTNVYVVDQSPNDSSCTVFPEIKTDDKTMTLTVNNAHPGYQAQLRYEITNKGSVPVRYVPEESADYESGIVKVVNQFPKYPEDVVLEGGGSAEGTLTLIIDATPEEDAYNLQIQMPMYFEQAIPRVAAKGGV
;
A
#
# COMPACT_ATOMS: atom_id res chain seq x y z
N MET A 1 -49.32 -18.28 -84.18
CA MET A 1 -48.23 -18.89 -83.39
C MET A 1 -48.07 -18.10 -82.09
N LYS A 2 -48.52 -18.63 -80.94
CA LYS A 2 -48.70 -17.85 -79.69
C LYS A 2 -47.55 -18.13 -78.71
N ILE A 3 -46.69 -17.14 -78.47
CA ILE A 3 -45.48 -17.26 -77.65
C ILE A 3 -45.88 -17.33 -76.16
N LYS A 4 -45.75 -18.51 -75.54
CA LYS A 4 -46.15 -18.78 -74.15
C LYS A 4 -44.89 -19.06 -73.33
N GLY A 5 -44.22 -18.01 -72.82
CA GLY A 5 -42.93 -18.18 -72.10
C GLY A 5 -42.59 -17.19 -70.98
N LYS A 6 -43.29 -16.05 -70.82
CA LYS A 6 -42.80 -14.97 -69.92
C LYS A 6 -43.20 -15.06 -68.43
N ARG A 7 -44.19 -15.89 -68.04
CA ARG A 7 -44.73 -15.89 -66.66
C ARG A 7 -43.88 -16.66 -65.63
N LYS A 8 -43.13 -17.70 -66.02
CA LYS A 8 -42.28 -18.46 -65.08
C LYS A 8 -41.02 -17.70 -64.65
N MET A 9 -40.51 -16.83 -65.54
CA MET A 9 -39.26 -16.09 -65.32
C MET A 9 -39.39 -15.03 -64.21
N HIS A 10 -40.49 -14.28 -64.16
CA HIS A 10 -40.74 -13.26 -63.12
C HIS A 10 -40.81 -13.86 -61.70
N ARG A 11 -41.35 -15.07 -61.56
CA ARG A 11 -41.42 -15.78 -60.26
C ARG A 11 -40.03 -16.20 -59.77
N SER A 12 -39.14 -16.62 -60.68
CA SER A 12 -37.74 -16.96 -60.36
C SER A 12 -36.88 -15.74 -60.03
N ILE A 13 -37.09 -14.62 -60.73
CA ILE A 13 -36.35 -13.36 -60.47
C ILE A 13 -36.67 -12.84 -59.06
N TRP A 14 -37.94 -12.91 -58.66
CA TRP A 14 -38.35 -12.51 -57.31
C TRP A 14 -37.74 -13.42 -56.23
N GLN A 15 -37.67 -14.73 -56.48
CA GLN A 15 -37.02 -15.68 -55.58
C GLN A 15 -35.51 -15.42 -55.44
N ILE A 16 -34.82 -15.11 -56.54
CA ILE A 16 -33.40 -14.76 -56.52
C ILE A 16 -33.16 -13.49 -55.69
N LEU A 17 -34.03 -12.49 -55.82
CA LEU A 17 -33.93 -11.23 -55.07
C LEU A 17 -33.99 -11.47 -53.55
N TRP A 18 -34.96 -12.26 -53.09
CA TRP A 18 -35.08 -12.62 -51.67
C TRP A 18 -33.86 -13.40 -51.15
N ILE A 19 -33.34 -14.34 -51.95
CA ILE A 19 -32.15 -15.12 -51.58
C ILE A 19 -30.92 -14.20 -51.46
N THR A 20 -30.70 -13.29 -52.41
CA THR A 20 -29.58 -12.34 -52.36
C THR A 20 -29.66 -11.39 -51.17
N LEU A 21 -30.88 -10.97 -50.80
CA LEU A 21 -31.11 -10.11 -49.64
C LEU A 21 -30.71 -10.80 -48.34
N VAL A 22 -31.12 -12.05 -48.15
CA VAL A 22 -30.79 -12.84 -46.95
C VAL A 22 -29.29 -13.07 -46.84
N ILE A 23 -28.62 -13.36 -47.96
CA ILE A 23 -27.17 -13.56 -47.99
C ILE A 23 -26.43 -12.25 -47.64
N SER A 24 -26.87 -11.11 -48.18
CA SER A 24 -26.26 -9.80 -47.87
C SER A 24 -26.39 -9.41 -46.40
N ILE A 25 -27.58 -9.61 -45.79
CA ILE A 25 -27.82 -9.34 -44.36
C ILE A 25 -26.98 -10.25 -43.47
N SER A 26 -26.81 -11.52 -43.85
CA SER A 26 -25.99 -12.46 -43.09
C SER A 26 -24.52 -12.05 -43.07
N SER A 27 -23.99 -11.53 -44.19
CA SER A 27 -22.60 -11.06 -44.29
C SER A 27 -22.31 -9.80 -43.45
N ALA A 28 -23.33 -8.95 -43.25
CA ALA A 28 -23.21 -7.76 -42.41
C ALA A 28 -23.07 -8.12 -40.92
N GLY A 29 -23.76 -9.18 -40.46
CA GLY A 29 -23.68 -9.64 -39.06
C GLY A 29 -22.28 -10.13 -38.68
N VAL A 30 -21.63 -10.91 -39.55
CA VAL A 30 -20.27 -11.43 -39.32
C VAL A 30 -19.25 -10.29 -39.26
N SER A 31 -19.41 -9.27 -40.10
CA SER A 31 -18.52 -8.10 -40.13
C SER A 31 -18.64 -7.26 -38.86
N VAL A 32 -19.85 -7.07 -38.32
CA VAL A 32 -20.07 -6.30 -37.08
C VAL A 32 -19.52 -7.03 -35.86
N ALA A 33 -19.68 -8.36 -35.79
CA ALA A 33 -19.09 -9.16 -34.71
C ALA A 33 -17.56 -9.13 -34.74
N ALA A 34 -16.94 -9.29 -35.91
CA ALA A 34 -15.49 -9.22 -36.08
C ALA A 34 -14.89 -7.85 -35.73
N TRP A 35 -15.67 -6.76 -35.90
CA TRP A 35 -15.24 -5.42 -35.49
C TRP A 35 -15.31 -5.23 -33.96
N HIS A 36 -16.22 -5.93 -33.29
CA HIS A 36 -16.41 -5.81 -31.84
C HIS A 36 -15.38 -6.62 -31.04
N ASP A 37 -14.84 -7.71 -31.59
CA ASP A 37 -13.78 -8.53 -30.97
C ASP A 37 -12.44 -7.78 -30.79
N GLY A 38 -12.26 -6.64 -31.47
CA GLY A 38 -11.08 -5.78 -31.36
C GLY A 38 -11.14 -4.71 -30.26
N THR A 39 -12.26 -4.57 -29.53
CA THR A 39 -12.35 -3.61 -28.42
C THR A 39 -11.66 -4.15 -27.16
N GLN A 40 -10.33 -4.16 -27.18
CA GLN A 40 -9.56 -4.24 -25.94
C GLN A 40 -9.90 -2.99 -25.13
N ILE A 41 -10.55 -3.20 -23.98
CA ILE A 41 -10.74 -2.14 -22.99
C ILE A 41 -9.34 -1.77 -22.50
N MET A 42 -8.73 -0.76 -23.13
CA MET A 42 -7.52 -0.12 -22.63
C MET A 42 -7.89 0.71 -21.40
N GLY A 43 -8.18 0.02 -20.31
CA GLY A 43 -8.28 0.63 -18.99
C GLY A 43 -6.87 0.86 -18.48
N THR A 44 -6.41 2.10 -18.44
CA THR A 44 -5.24 2.44 -17.63
C THR A 44 -5.66 2.28 -16.17
N VAL A 45 -5.26 1.18 -15.54
CA VAL A 45 -5.46 1.00 -14.10
C VAL A 45 -4.44 1.88 -13.39
N THR A 46 -4.86 3.07 -12.95
CA THR A 46 -4.05 3.89 -12.06
C THR A 46 -4.05 3.23 -10.69
N THR A 47 -3.06 2.39 -10.41
CA THR A 47 -2.82 1.89 -9.06
C THR A 47 -2.36 3.07 -8.20
N GLY A 48 -3.03 3.32 -7.08
CA GLY A 48 -2.58 4.35 -6.14
C GLY A 48 -1.22 4.00 -5.51
N SER A 49 -0.68 4.89 -4.67
CA SER A 49 0.67 4.73 -4.09
C SER A 49 0.63 4.43 -2.59
N ILE A 50 1.52 3.54 -2.14
CA ILE A 50 1.76 3.20 -0.73
C ILE A 50 2.96 4.03 -0.28
N LYS A 51 2.77 4.96 0.66
CA LYS A 51 3.85 5.82 1.18
C LYS A 51 3.69 6.12 2.68
N PRO A 52 3.79 5.11 3.57
CA PRO A 52 3.91 5.35 5.01
C PRO A 52 5.30 5.92 5.32
N LEU A 53 5.34 7.05 6.01
CA LEU A 53 6.55 7.80 6.33
C LEU A 53 6.53 8.23 7.80
N PHE A 54 7.69 8.26 8.45
CA PHE A 54 7.86 8.93 9.73
C PHE A 54 7.69 10.44 9.53
N THR A 55 6.84 11.07 10.34
CA THR A 55 6.58 12.51 10.25
C THR A 55 6.96 13.27 11.51
N ASN A 56 7.06 12.57 12.63
CA ASN A 56 7.44 13.17 13.89
C ASN A 56 8.15 12.15 14.79
N VAL A 57 9.12 12.64 15.58
CA VAL A 57 9.77 11.86 16.63
C VAL A 57 10.30 12.80 17.71
N TYR A 58 10.11 12.44 18.96
CA TYR A 58 10.68 13.16 20.09
C TYR A 58 10.76 12.28 21.33
N VAL A 59 11.65 12.65 22.24
CA VAL A 59 11.80 12.01 23.56
C VAL A 59 10.69 12.51 24.48
N VAL A 60 10.03 11.58 25.17
CA VAL A 60 8.91 11.86 26.08
C VAL A 60 9.33 11.70 27.54
N ASP A 61 10.18 10.71 27.82
CA ASP A 61 10.64 10.40 29.17
C ASP A 61 12.06 9.83 29.16
N GLN A 62 12.79 10.07 30.25
CA GLN A 62 14.17 9.63 30.45
C GLN A 62 14.38 9.25 31.92
N SER A 63 15.01 8.10 32.15
CA SER A 63 15.28 7.58 33.48
C SER A 63 16.66 6.93 33.53
N PRO A 64 17.57 7.35 34.43
CA PRO A 64 17.46 8.53 35.28
C PRO A 64 17.41 9.82 34.43
N ASN A 65 16.88 10.90 35.01
CA ASN A 65 16.91 12.22 34.39
C ASN A 65 18.33 12.80 34.51
N ASP A 66 19.23 12.29 33.68
CA ASP A 66 20.63 12.69 33.60
C ASP A 66 20.85 13.56 32.35
N SER A 67 21.31 14.80 32.56
CA SER A 67 21.63 15.73 31.48
C SER A 67 22.91 15.39 30.74
N SER A 68 23.74 14.49 31.29
CA SER A 68 24.96 14.01 30.66
C SER A 68 24.64 13.06 29.50
N CYS A 69 23.59 12.24 29.64
CA CYS A 69 23.15 11.29 28.64
C CYS A 69 22.02 11.88 27.78
N THR A 70 22.25 12.01 26.48
CA THR A 70 21.30 12.65 25.57
C THR A 70 20.92 11.74 24.42
N VAL A 71 19.63 11.66 24.11
CA VAL A 71 19.09 10.90 22.98
C VAL A 71 18.60 11.86 21.93
N PHE A 72 19.18 11.79 20.74
CA PHE A 72 18.83 12.59 19.57
C PHE A 72 18.18 11.69 18.52
N PRO A 73 16.84 11.69 18.42
CA PRO A 73 16.17 11.04 17.32
C PRO A 73 16.22 11.91 16.06
N GLU A 74 16.50 11.28 14.92
CA GLU A 74 16.52 11.92 13.61
C GLU A 74 15.78 11.06 12.59
N ILE A 75 14.87 11.67 11.83
CA ILE A 75 14.26 11.04 10.66
C ILE A 75 15.17 11.35 9.48
N LYS A 76 15.67 10.32 8.79
CA LYS A 76 16.53 10.49 7.62
C LYS A 76 15.74 11.13 6.47
N THR A 77 16.47 11.63 5.49
CA THR A 77 15.92 12.26 4.27
C THR A 77 15.03 11.35 3.42
N ASP A 78 14.99 10.05 3.69
CA ASP A 78 14.09 9.10 3.04
C ASP A 78 12.69 9.03 3.69
N ASP A 79 12.50 9.71 4.84
CA ASP A 79 11.34 9.67 5.74
C ASP A 79 10.90 8.25 6.12
N LYS A 80 11.74 7.25 5.90
CA LYS A 80 11.48 5.81 6.12
C LYS A 80 12.40 5.21 7.17
N THR A 81 13.53 5.86 7.39
CA THR A 81 14.53 5.43 8.35
C THR A 81 14.59 6.43 9.49
N MET A 82 14.38 5.95 10.70
CA MET A 82 14.70 6.69 11.92
C MET A 82 16.08 6.26 12.41
N THR A 83 16.88 7.22 12.86
CA THR A 83 18.15 7.01 13.55
C THR A 83 18.05 7.58 14.95
N LEU A 84 18.57 6.83 15.92
CA LEU A 84 18.68 7.27 17.30
C LEU A 84 20.16 7.37 17.62
N THR A 85 20.63 8.58 17.93
CA THR A 85 21.98 8.83 18.42
C THR A 85 21.92 9.04 19.92
N VAL A 86 22.57 8.18 20.68
CA VAL A 86 22.69 8.31 22.14
C VAL A 86 24.09 8.80 22.43
N ASN A 87 24.25 9.87 23.22
CA ASN A 87 25.54 10.36 23.68
C ASN A 87 25.69 10.10 25.17
N ASN A 88 26.88 9.69 25.60
CA ASN A 88 27.18 9.36 27.00
C ASN A 88 26.24 8.29 27.60
N ALA A 89 25.92 7.28 26.78
CA ALA A 89 25.14 6.11 27.19
C ALA A 89 25.83 5.39 28.37
N HIS A 90 25.07 5.11 29.43
CA HIS A 90 25.55 4.34 30.58
C HIS A 90 24.52 3.29 31.01
N PRO A 91 24.93 2.23 31.74
CA PRO A 91 24.03 1.16 32.15
C PRO A 91 22.92 1.70 33.05
N GLY A 92 21.73 1.15 32.87
CA GLY A 92 20.52 1.56 33.61
C GLY A 92 19.84 2.81 33.04
N TYR A 93 20.40 3.46 32.02
CA TYR A 93 19.70 4.54 31.31
C TYR A 93 18.61 4.00 30.40
N GLN A 94 17.45 4.66 30.45
CA GLN A 94 16.27 4.38 29.68
C GLN A 94 15.73 5.66 29.07
N ALA A 95 15.32 5.60 27.81
CA ALA A 95 14.61 6.70 27.16
C ALA A 95 13.37 6.18 26.44
N GLN A 96 12.26 6.87 26.66
CA GLN A 96 11.03 6.63 25.93
C GLN A 96 10.85 7.71 24.86
N LEU A 97 10.67 7.26 23.63
CA LEU A 97 10.41 8.12 22.49
C LEU A 97 9.00 7.88 21.96
N ARG A 98 8.39 8.93 21.44
CA ARG A 98 7.13 8.86 20.72
C ARG A 98 7.37 9.30 19.28
N TYR A 99 6.84 8.53 18.36
CA TYR A 99 6.97 8.79 16.95
C TYR A 99 5.61 8.68 16.25
N GLU A 100 5.49 9.34 15.10
CA GLU A 100 4.28 9.36 14.28
C GLU A 100 4.60 8.85 12.88
N ILE A 101 3.73 7.99 12.36
CA ILE A 101 3.75 7.52 10.97
C ILE A 101 2.53 8.09 10.27
N THR A 102 2.75 8.76 9.14
CA THR A 102 1.68 9.26 8.27
C THR A 102 1.74 8.53 6.93
N ASN A 103 0.59 8.02 6.47
CA ASN A 103 0.47 7.52 5.11
C ASN A 103 0.32 8.70 4.13
N LYS A 104 1.40 9.13 3.49
CA LYS A 104 1.37 10.12 2.39
C LYS A 104 0.96 9.51 1.04
N GLY A 105 0.59 8.24 1.04
CA GLY A 105 0.08 7.52 -0.11
C GLY A 105 -1.37 7.87 -0.43
N SER A 106 -1.88 7.29 -1.52
CA SER A 106 -3.27 7.43 -1.94
C SER A 106 -4.12 6.18 -1.70
N VAL A 107 -3.51 5.06 -1.27
CA VAL A 107 -4.22 3.84 -0.89
C VAL A 107 -4.13 3.61 0.61
N PRO A 108 -5.18 3.03 1.23
CA PRO A 108 -5.12 2.63 2.63
C PRO A 108 -4.06 1.56 2.85
N VAL A 109 -3.32 1.65 3.95
CA VAL A 109 -2.27 0.68 4.32
C VAL A 109 -2.56 0.08 5.68
N ARG A 110 -2.23 -1.18 5.86
CA ARG A 110 -2.29 -1.89 7.14
C ARG A 110 -0.88 -2.11 7.65
N TYR A 111 -0.66 -1.87 8.92
CA TYR A 111 0.55 -2.30 9.60
C TYR A 111 0.55 -3.82 9.73
N VAL A 112 1.62 -4.47 9.26
CA VAL A 112 1.83 -5.91 9.46
C VAL A 112 2.87 -6.05 10.56
N PRO A 113 2.50 -6.52 11.76
CA PRO A 113 3.48 -6.81 12.78
C PRO A 113 4.33 -7.98 12.29
N GLU A 114 5.58 -7.70 11.92
CA GLU A 114 6.61 -8.74 11.96
C GLU A 114 6.92 -9.02 13.43
N GLU A 115 7.48 -10.20 13.76
CA GLU A 115 7.95 -10.47 15.13
C GLU A 115 8.67 -9.24 15.67
N SER A 116 8.27 -8.82 16.87
CA SER A 116 8.63 -7.56 17.52
C SER A 116 9.95 -7.01 16.96
N ALA A 117 9.92 -5.82 16.35
CA ALA A 117 11.10 -5.10 15.85
C ALA A 117 11.99 -4.61 17.00
N ASP A 118 12.10 -5.45 18.02
CA ASP A 118 12.92 -5.31 19.18
C ASP A 118 14.34 -5.63 18.73
N TYR A 119 15.23 -4.71 19.02
CA TYR A 119 16.65 -4.91 18.80
C TYR A 119 17.27 -5.18 20.16
N GLU A 120 17.78 -6.39 20.36
CA GLU A 120 18.54 -6.72 21.57
C GLU A 120 19.98 -7.06 21.16
N SER A 121 20.87 -6.13 21.47
CA SER A 121 22.29 -6.41 21.61
C SER A 121 22.55 -6.62 23.11
N GLY A 122 23.54 -7.42 23.48
CA GLY A 122 23.92 -7.60 24.90
C GLY A 122 24.32 -6.31 25.64
N ILE A 123 24.29 -5.15 24.94
CA ILE A 123 24.56 -3.80 25.42
C ILE A 123 23.28 -2.95 25.46
N VAL A 124 22.40 -3.07 24.46
CA VAL A 124 21.23 -2.21 24.28
C VAL A 124 20.03 -3.02 23.84
N LYS A 125 18.92 -2.79 24.52
CA LYS A 125 17.61 -3.29 24.19
C LYS A 125 16.71 -2.15 23.71
N VAL A 126 16.12 -2.32 22.55
CA VAL A 126 15.13 -1.40 21.98
C VAL A 126 13.84 -2.17 21.89
N VAL A 127 12.78 -1.67 22.52
CA VAL A 127 11.45 -2.28 22.50
C VAL A 127 10.53 -1.37 21.70
N ASN A 128 10.02 -1.88 20.57
CA ASN A 128 9.13 -1.12 19.71
C ASN A 128 7.66 -1.48 19.97
N GLN A 129 6.88 -0.51 20.41
CA GLN A 129 5.45 -0.64 20.63
C GLN A 129 4.69 0.22 19.62
N PHE A 130 4.48 -0.35 18.43
CA PHE A 130 3.62 0.22 17.42
C PHE A 130 2.60 -0.81 16.92
N PRO A 131 1.34 -0.39 16.69
CA PRO A 131 0.76 0.89 17.09
C PRO A 131 0.51 0.97 18.60
N LYS A 132 0.43 2.17 19.17
CA LYS A 132 0.09 2.38 20.59
C LYS A 132 -1.26 1.74 21.01
N TYR A 133 -2.15 1.52 20.03
CA TYR A 133 -3.45 0.84 20.21
C TYR A 133 -3.57 -0.31 19.20
N PRO A 134 -3.45 -1.58 19.63
CA PRO A 134 -3.12 -2.73 18.77
C PRO A 134 -4.31 -3.40 18.05
N GLU A 135 -5.26 -2.64 17.51
CA GLU A 135 -6.34 -3.26 16.72
C GLU A 135 -6.26 -2.79 15.26
N ASP A 136 -5.73 -3.66 14.39
CA ASP A 136 -5.79 -3.56 12.92
C ASP A 136 -5.65 -2.10 12.42
N VAL A 137 -4.52 -1.43 12.73
CA VAL A 137 -4.34 -0.03 12.32
C VAL A 137 -4.25 0.05 10.80
N VAL A 138 -5.33 0.59 10.23
CA VAL A 138 -5.43 0.97 8.83
C VAL A 138 -5.24 2.48 8.73
N LEU A 139 -4.19 2.88 8.02
CA LEU A 139 -3.92 4.27 7.70
C LEU A 139 -4.47 4.58 6.31
N GLU A 140 -5.58 5.31 6.28
CA GLU A 140 -6.11 5.91 5.05
C GLU A 140 -5.09 6.87 4.41
N GLY A 141 -5.31 7.26 3.16
CA GLY A 141 -4.48 8.27 2.51
C GLY A 141 -4.52 9.61 3.27
N GLY A 142 -3.38 10.01 3.82
CA GLY A 142 -3.21 11.16 4.70
C GLY A 142 -3.36 10.89 6.21
N GLY A 143 -3.77 9.69 6.61
CA GLY A 143 -3.95 9.31 8.02
C GLY A 143 -2.63 9.09 8.77
N SER A 144 -2.67 9.28 10.09
CA SER A 144 -1.52 9.12 10.99
C SER A 144 -1.80 8.15 12.14
N ALA A 145 -0.76 7.48 12.63
CA ALA A 145 -0.77 6.73 13.88
C ALA A 145 0.52 6.95 14.69
N GLU A 146 0.40 6.88 16.02
CA GLU A 146 1.51 7.03 16.94
C GLU A 146 2.06 5.67 17.42
N GLY A 147 3.38 5.61 17.61
CA GLY A 147 4.12 4.52 18.24
C GLY A 147 4.92 5.00 19.43
N THR A 148 5.24 4.07 20.31
CA THR A 148 6.16 4.30 21.43
C THR A 148 7.38 3.40 21.27
N LEU A 149 8.55 3.97 21.48
CA LEU A 149 9.82 3.25 21.48
C LEU A 149 10.45 3.37 22.86
N THR A 150 10.94 2.26 23.40
CA THR A 150 11.68 2.26 24.67
C THR A 150 13.10 1.76 24.43
N LEU A 151 14.07 2.63 24.64
CA LEU A 151 15.49 2.34 24.64
C LEU A 151 15.92 2.01 26.07
N ILE A 152 16.64 0.91 26.25
CA ILE A 152 17.18 0.44 27.53
C ILE A 152 18.66 0.09 27.30
N ILE A 153 19.55 0.64 28.12
CA ILE A 153 20.98 0.34 28.08
C ILE A 153 21.31 -0.61 29.24
N ASP A 154 21.62 -1.87 28.92
CA ASP A 154 21.79 -2.95 29.90
C ASP A 154 23.25 -3.11 30.37
N ALA A 155 24.21 -3.05 29.45
CA ALA A 155 25.62 -3.20 29.79
C ALA A 155 26.49 -2.35 28.86
N THR A 156 27.38 -1.54 29.42
CA THR A 156 28.42 -0.83 28.64
C THR A 156 29.78 -1.33 29.11
N PRO A 157 30.73 -1.64 28.20
CA PRO A 157 32.13 -1.64 28.59
C PRO A 157 32.48 -0.21 29.05
N GLU A 158 33.16 -0.12 30.20
CA GLU A 158 33.41 1.10 30.98
C GLU A 158 33.83 2.34 30.16
N GLU A 159 33.32 3.51 30.59
CA GLU A 159 33.80 4.87 30.36
C GLU A 159 34.23 5.28 28.93
N ASP A 160 33.29 5.42 27.99
CA ASP A 160 33.48 6.31 26.82
C ASP A 160 32.16 6.67 26.12
N ALA A 161 32.14 7.77 25.36
CA ALA A 161 30.96 8.22 24.62
C ALA A 161 30.73 7.37 23.35
N TYR A 162 29.65 6.57 23.33
CA TYR A 162 29.30 5.72 22.19
C TYR A 162 28.15 6.31 21.37
N ASN A 163 28.40 6.61 20.10
CA ASN A 163 27.34 6.89 19.13
C ASN A 163 26.71 5.57 18.67
N LEU A 164 25.59 5.19 19.27
CA LEU A 164 24.77 4.11 18.75
C LEU A 164 23.94 4.64 17.57
N GLN A 165 23.80 3.87 16.49
CA GLN A 165 22.84 4.14 15.42
C GLN A 165 21.91 2.94 15.27
N ILE A 166 20.67 3.09 15.71
CA ILE A 166 19.63 2.07 15.54
C ILE A 166 18.82 2.40 14.29
N GLN A 167 18.61 1.42 13.43
CA GLN A 167 17.69 1.49 12.28
C GLN A 167 16.55 0.50 12.49
N MET A 168 15.32 0.99 12.41
CA MET A 168 14.12 0.16 12.59
C MET A 168 13.33 0.06 11.28
N PRO A 169 13.19 -1.13 10.69
CA PRO A 169 12.29 -1.33 9.57
C PRO A 169 10.84 -1.42 10.07
N MET A 170 9.91 -0.84 9.31
CA MET A 170 8.48 -1.00 9.54
C MET A 170 7.83 -1.51 8.26
N TYR A 171 6.98 -2.52 8.39
CA TYR A 171 6.35 -3.20 7.27
C TYR A 171 4.88 -2.83 7.16
N PHE A 172 4.49 -2.40 5.97
CA PHE A 172 3.13 -2.00 5.64
C PHE A 172 2.70 -2.66 4.34
N GLU A 173 1.47 -3.14 4.33
CA GLU A 173 0.83 -3.71 3.14
C GLU A 173 -0.42 -2.92 2.77
N GLN A 174 -0.90 -3.04 1.53
CA GLN A 174 -2.15 -2.41 1.14
C GLN A 174 -3.31 -3.00 1.93
N ALA A 175 -4.07 -2.16 2.63
CA ALA A 175 -5.31 -2.61 3.22
C ALA A 175 -6.34 -2.79 2.08
N ILE A 176 -6.81 -4.01 1.87
CA ILE A 176 -7.95 -4.25 0.99
C ILE A 176 -9.14 -3.54 1.63
N PRO A 177 -9.80 -2.59 0.94
CA PRO A 177 -10.99 -1.94 1.49
C PRO A 177 -12.02 -3.02 1.80
N ARG A 178 -12.59 -2.99 3.02
CA ARG A 178 -13.78 -3.81 3.31
C ARG A 178 -14.83 -3.38 2.29
N VAL A 179 -15.11 -4.21 1.30
CA VAL A 179 -16.26 -4.02 0.42
C VAL A 179 -17.44 -3.96 1.38
N ALA A 180 -18.05 -2.78 1.51
CA ALA A 180 -19.32 -2.67 2.19
C ALA A 180 -20.24 -3.67 1.48
N ALA A 181 -20.52 -4.80 2.15
CA ALA A 181 -21.53 -5.72 1.70
C ALA A 181 -22.81 -4.90 1.67
N LYS A 182 -23.17 -4.37 0.50
CA LYS A 182 -24.52 -3.90 0.26
C LYS A 182 -25.38 -5.12 0.53
N GLY A 183 -26.02 -5.12 1.70
CA GLY A 183 -27.00 -6.13 2.07
C GLY A 183 -28.03 -6.17 0.95
N GLY A 184 -27.96 -7.23 0.14
CA GLY A 184 -29.06 -7.64 -0.69
C GLY A 184 -29.91 -8.58 0.14
N VAL A 185 -31.08 -8.10 0.56
CA VAL A 185 -32.39 -8.72 0.31
C VAL A 185 -33.40 -7.58 0.22
#